data_AF-A0AAD8IB54-F1
#
_entry.id   AF-A0AAD8IB54-F1
#
_cell.length_a   1.000
_cell.length_b   1.000
_cell.length_c   1.000
_cell.angle_alpha   90.00
_cell.angle_beta   90.00
_cell.angle_gamma   90.00
#
_symmetry.space_group_name_H-M   'P 1'
#
loop_
_entity.id
_entity.type
_entity.pdbx_description
1 polymer ?
#
loop_
_entity_poly.entity_id
_entity_poly.type
_entity_poly.pdbx_seq_one_letter_code
_entity_poly.pdbx_strand_id
1 'polypeptide(L)'
;MGSQSRPLADRSPDMWRDKFTSIPRDIELWEAYSKERDVLKNEVRSMLVSAGGEWTDKLVLINTIERLGVGYHFAEYIEDMLAEMHRVHAKLESYEKYDLFTTALYFRILRQYGYNETICHSTKHKLLVPYNNTAPYIE
;
A
#
# COMPACT_ATOMS: atom_id res chain seq x y z
N MET A 1 -29.68 13.18 -59.46
CA MET A 1 -29.30 12.35 -58.29
C MET A 1 -28.15 13.05 -57.59
N GLY A 2 -28.37 13.60 -56.40
CA GLY A 2 -27.35 14.36 -55.68
C GLY A 2 -26.36 13.43 -54.99
N SER A 3 -25.09 13.51 -55.35
CA SER A 3 -24.00 12.82 -54.68
C SER A 3 -23.81 13.39 -53.28
N GLN A 4 -24.25 12.66 -52.25
CA GLN A 4 -23.93 13.00 -50.87
C GLN A 4 -22.45 12.69 -50.61
N SER A 5 -21.65 13.72 -50.31
CA SER A 5 -20.26 13.58 -49.91
C SER A 5 -20.15 13.41 -48.39
N ARG A 6 -19.34 12.46 -47.94
CA ARG A 6 -19.07 12.23 -46.51
C ARG A 6 -18.21 13.39 -45.97
N PRO A 7 -18.53 13.99 -44.81
CA PRO A 7 -17.67 14.97 -44.17
C PRO A 7 -16.29 14.38 -43.85
N LEU A 8 -15.23 15.15 -44.07
CA LEU A 8 -13.87 14.76 -43.71
C LEU A 8 -13.71 14.77 -42.18
N ALA A 9 -13.06 13.73 -41.66
CA ALA A 9 -12.75 13.65 -40.24
C ALA A 9 -11.48 14.46 -39.94
N ASP A 10 -11.60 15.48 -39.11
CA ASP A 10 -10.47 16.25 -38.56
C ASP A 10 -10.04 15.63 -37.22
N ARG A 11 -9.23 14.57 -37.31
CA ARG A 11 -8.67 13.90 -36.12
C ARG A 11 -7.18 14.17 -36.05
N SER A 12 -6.72 14.54 -34.86
CA SER A 12 -5.30 14.63 -34.57
C SER A 12 -4.62 13.29 -34.88
N PRO A 13 -3.44 13.30 -35.51
CA PRO A 13 -2.70 12.07 -35.81
C PRO A 13 -2.39 11.29 -34.53
N ASP A 14 -2.42 9.96 -34.66
CA ASP A 14 -1.94 9.09 -33.59
C ASP A 14 -0.44 9.27 -33.37
N MET A 15 -0.06 9.59 -32.13
CA MET A 15 1.33 9.81 -31.71
C MET A 15 2.15 8.51 -31.65
N TRP A 16 1.45 7.37 -31.53
CA TRP A 16 2.05 6.06 -31.29
C TRP A 16 2.18 5.23 -32.56
N ARG A 17 1.29 5.41 -33.54
CA ARG A 17 1.29 4.78 -34.86
C ARG A 17 1.79 3.33 -34.78
N ASP A 18 2.97 3.06 -35.30
CA ASP A 18 3.61 1.75 -35.41
C ASP A 18 4.83 1.58 -34.48
N LYS A 19 5.06 2.54 -33.57
CA LYS A 19 6.22 2.53 -32.66
C LYS A 19 6.27 1.31 -31.74
N PHE A 20 5.12 0.69 -31.45
CA PHE A 20 5.02 -0.51 -30.64
C PHE A 20 4.82 -1.79 -31.46
N THR A 21 4.85 -1.71 -32.79
CA THR A 21 4.66 -2.86 -33.67
C THR A 21 5.88 -3.79 -33.68
N SER A 22 7.07 -3.26 -33.37
CA SER A 22 8.27 -4.05 -33.14
C SER A 22 9.07 -3.47 -31.97
N ILE A 23 9.40 -4.32 -31.00
CA ILE A 23 10.22 -3.96 -29.84
C ILE A 23 11.51 -4.78 -29.95
N PRO A 24 12.67 -4.14 -30.19
CA PRO A 24 13.95 -4.83 -30.20
C PRO A 24 14.18 -5.53 -28.87
N ARG A 25 14.53 -6.83 -28.92
CA ARG A 25 14.82 -7.62 -27.72
C ARG A 25 16.32 -7.83 -27.61
N ASP A 26 16.94 -7.11 -26.69
CA ASP A 26 18.33 -7.34 -26.29
C ASP A 26 18.37 -8.45 -25.24
N ILE A 27 18.61 -9.68 -25.69
CA ILE A 27 18.56 -10.88 -24.84
C ILE A 27 19.61 -10.79 -23.73
N GLU A 28 20.82 -10.33 -24.03
CA GLU A 28 21.91 -10.23 -23.06
C GLU A 28 21.57 -9.23 -21.95
N LEU A 29 21.02 -8.07 -22.31
CA LEU A 29 20.57 -7.07 -21.36
C LEU A 29 19.40 -7.58 -20.50
N TRP A 30 18.43 -8.27 -21.11
CA TRP A 30 17.31 -8.89 -20.39
C TRP A 30 17.77 -9.94 -19.38
N GLU A 31 18.76 -10.76 -19.73
CA GLU A 31 19.34 -11.76 -18.82
C GLU A 31 20.12 -11.10 -17.67
N ALA A 32 20.88 -10.05 -17.94
CA ALA A 32 21.59 -9.29 -16.91
C ALA A 32 20.60 -8.68 -15.90
N TYR A 33 19.55 -8.01 -16.36
CA TYR A 33 18.51 -7.46 -15.48
C TYR A 33 17.74 -8.53 -14.71
N SER A 34 17.50 -9.69 -15.32
CA SER A 34 16.81 -10.79 -14.64
C SER A 34 17.63 -11.33 -13.47
N LYS A 35 18.96 -11.48 -13.65
CA LYS A 35 19.87 -11.90 -12.59
C LYS A 35 19.92 -10.87 -11.45
N GLU A 36 20.07 -9.59 -11.78
CA GLU A 36 20.10 -8.51 -10.79
C GLU A 36 18.77 -8.42 -10.02
N ARG A 37 17.63 -8.50 -10.72
CA ARG A 37 16.30 -8.55 -10.11
C ARG A 37 16.18 -9.69 -9.10
N ASP A 38 16.66 -10.88 -9.43
CA ASP A 38 16.53 -12.05 -8.56
C ASP A 38 17.40 -11.92 -7.30
N VAL A 39 18.58 -11.30 -7.40
CA VAL A 39 19.41 -10.93 -6.25
C VAL A 39 18.67 -9.94 -5.35
N LEU A 40 18.18 -8.83 -5.92
CA LEU A 40 17.46 -7.79 -5.17
C LEU A 40 16.17 -8.34 -4.54
N LYS A 41 15.46 -9.23 -5.24
CA LYS A 41 14.27 -9.88 -4.71
C LYS A 41 14.59 -10.70 -3.46
N ASN A 42 15.69 -11.44 -3.45
CA ASN A 42 16.12 -12.21 -2.28
C ASN A 42 16.55 -11.29 -1.13
N GLU A 43 17.18 -10.16 -1.43
CA GLU A 43 17.54 -9.17 -0.42
C GLU A 43 16.31 -8.57 0.27
N VAL A 44 15.31 -8.14 -0.50
CA VAL A 44 14.04 -7.62 0.04
C VAL A 44 13.30 -8.69 0.85
N ARG A 45 13.30 -9.95 0.38
CA ARG A 45 12.75 -11.08 1.15
C ARG A 45 13.47 -11.25 2.48
N SER A 46 14.80 -11.14 2.50
CA SER A 46 15.57 -11.17 3.73
C SER A 46 15.18 -10.03 4.66
N MET A 47 15.01 -8.80 4.16
CA MET A 47 14.58 -7.65 4.97
C MET A 47 13.20 -7.88 5.60
N LEU A 48 12.26 -8.52 4.89
CA LEU A 48 10.93 -8.87 5.41
C LEU A 48 11.01 -9.95 6.51
N VAL A 49 11.90 -10.93 6.37
CA VAL A 49 12.04 -12.06 7.32
C VAL A 49 12.94 -11.74 8.52
N SER A 50 13.92 -10.85 8.36
CA SER A 50 14.95 -10.46 9.36
C SER A 50 14.37 -9.57 10.47
N ALA A 51 13.25 -10.00 11.04
CA ALA A 51 12.28 -9.27 11.82
C ALA A 51 12.75 -8.84 13.23
N GLY A 52 13.98 -8.32 13.36
CA GLY A 52 14.54 -7.72 14.58
C GLY A 52 14.27 -6.21 14.75
N GLY A 53 13.52 -5.56 13.85
CA GLY A 53 13.22 -4.13 13.88
C GLY A 53 11.87 -3.74 14.49
N GLU A 54 11.69 -2.44 14.74
CA GLU A 54 10.44 -1.84 15.23
C GLU A 54 9.29 -2.09 14.23
N TRP A 55 8.05 -2.21 14.72
CA TRP A 55 6.89 -2.40 13.85
C TRP A 55 6.70 -1.27 12.84
N THR A 56 7.05 -0.05 13.21
CA THR A 56 7.05 1.13 12.35
C THR A 56 7.89 0.90 11.09
N ASP A 57 9.12 0.39 11.24
CA ASP A 57 10.02 0.12 10.11
C ASP A 57 9.46 -0.95 9.18
N LYS A 58 8.83 -1.99 9.74
CA LYS A 58 8.20 -3.07 8.97
C LYS A 58 7.04 -2.56 8.13
N LEU A 59 6.20 -1.69 8.70
CA LEU A 59 5.09 -1.06 7.99
C LEU A 59 5.56 -0.09 6.90
N VAL A 60 6.64 0.65 7.17
CA VAL A 60 7.27 1.51 6.15
C VAL A 60 7.84 0.68 5.01
N LEU A 61 8.46 -0.47 5.29
CA LEU A 61 8.97 -1.39 4.28
C LEU A 61 7.83 -1.91 3.40
N ILE A 62 6.73 -2.43 3.97
CA ILE A 62 5.56 -2.86 3.20
C ILE A 62 5.04 -1.71 2.33
N ASN A 63 4.84 -0.54 2.92
CA ASN A 63 4.34 0.61 2.19
C ASN A 63 5.24 1.01 1.02
N THR A 64 6.55 0.91 1.19
CA THR A 64 7.51 1.22 0.13
C THR A 64 7.41 0.20 -1.00
N ILE A 65 7.38 -1.09 -0.68
CA ILE A 65 7.22 -2.19 -1.64
C ILE A 65 5.92 -2.03 -2.45
N GLU A 66 4.80 -1.73 -1.78
CA GLU A 66 3.50 -1.52 -2.41
C GLU A 66 3.52 -0.30 -3.35
N ARG A 67 4.12 0.82 -2.93
CA ARG A 67 4.22 2.04 -3.74
C ARG A 67 5.16 1.91 -4.94
N LEU A 68 6.12 0.99 -4.88
CA LEU A 68 6.97 0.64 -6.01
C LEU A 68 6.28 -0.28 -7.02
N GLY A 69 5.08 -0.80 -6.70
CA GLY A 69 4.32 -1.69 -7.59
C GLY A 69 4.90 -3.11 -7.70
N VAL A 70 5.78 -3.50 -6.78
CA VAL A 70 6.43 -4.82 -6.76
C VAL A 70 5.92 -5.73 -5.64
N GLY A 71 4.89 -5.31 -4.91
CA GLY A 71 4.31 -6.06 -3.77
C GLY A 71 3.83 -7.46 -4.12
N TYR A 72 3.38 -7.69 -5.35
CA TYR A 72 2.94 -9.02 -5.82
C TYR A 72 4.04 -10.10 -5.74
N HIS A 73 5.33 -9.71 -5.72
CA HIS A 73 6.43 -10.65 -5.53
C HIS A 73 6.60 -11.14 -4.08
N PHE A 74 5.97 -10.46 -3.13
CA PHE A 74 6.18 -10.66 -1.70
C PHE A 74 4.87 -10.89 -0.92
N ALA A 75 3.75 -11.11 -1.62
CA ALA A 75 2.41 -11.20 -1.02
C ALA A 75 2.36 -12.12 0.22
N GLU A 76 2.89 -13.34 0.10
CA GLU A 76 2.96 -14.33 1.19
C GLU A 76 3.70 -13.78 2.44
N TYR A 77 4.87 -13.16 2.25
CA TYR A 77 5.66 -12.59 3.36
C TYR A 77 4.94 -11.41 4.02
N ILE A 78 4.25 -10.60 3.22
CA ILE A 78 3.50 -9.45 3.74
C ILE A 78 2.29 -9.94 4.54
N GLU A 79 1.55 -10.91 4.02
CA GLU A 79 0.40 -11.52 4.70
C GLU A 79 0.80 -12.17 6.03
N ASP A 80 1.87 -12.97 6.05
CA ASP A 80 2.40 -13.59 7.26
C ASP A 80 2.79 -12.54 8.31
N MET A 81 3.46 -11.47 7.86
CA MET A 81 3.89 -10.39 8.75
C MET A 81 2.70 -9.61 9.32
N LEU A 82 1.68 -9.33 8.50
CA LEU A 82 0.45 -8.66 8.95
C LEU A 82 -0.35 -9.55 9.92
N ALA A 83 -0.42 -10.85 9.66
CA ALA A 83 -1.08 -11.81 10.54
C ALA A 83 -0.41 -11.86 11.92
N GLU A 84 0.94 -11.90 11.97
CA GLU A 84 1.64 -11.88 13.26
C GLU A 84 1.48 -10.53 13.97
N MET A 85 1.56 -9.41 13.25
CA MET A 85 1.30 -8.08 13.86
C MET A 85 -0.11 -8.02 14.47
N HIS A 86 -1.13 -8.43 13.73
CA HIS A 86 -2.51 -8.44 14.20
C HIS A 86 -2.68 -9.34 15.43
N ARG A 87 -2.05 -10.52 15.44
CA ARG A 87 -2.08 -11.45 16.59
C ARG A 87 -1.42 -10.85 17.83
N VAL A 88 -0.30 -10.15 17.67
CA VAL A 88 0.43 -9.56 18.80
C VAL A 88 -0.29 -8.32 19.32
N HIS A 89 -0.83 -7.47 18.44
CA HIS A 89 -1.69 -6.35 18.81
C HIS A 89 -2.93 -6.78 19.60
N ALA A 90 -3.64 -7.83 19.13
CA ALA A 90 -4.84 -8.34 19.80
C ALA A 90 -4.55 -8.85 21.23
N LYS A 91 -3.34 -9.35 21.50
CA LYS A 91 -2.96 -9.85 22.82
C LYS A 91 -2.53 -8.78 23.81
N LEU A 92 -2.02 -7.65 23.32
CA LEU A 92 -1.38 -6.62 24.15
C LEU A 92 -2.29 -5.43 24.48
N GLU A 93 -3.49 -5.34 23.88
CA GLU A 93 -4.39 -4.17 23.98
C GLU A 93 -3.68 -2.81 23.74
N SER A 94 -2.53 -2.82 23.06
CA SER A 94 -1.50 -1.78 23.15
C SER A 94 -1.52 -0.76 22.01
N TYR A 95 -2.69 -0.52 21.43
CA TYR A 95 -2.85 0.52 20.40
C TYR A 95 -2.33 1.90 20.87
N GLU A 96 -2.25 2.13 22.18
CA GLU A 96 -1.77 3.36 22.81
C GLU A 96 -0.25 3.61 22.71
N LYS A 97 0.56 2.65 22.23
CA LYS A 97 2.02 2.82 22.16
C LYS A 97 2.54 3.44 20.85
N TYR A 98 1.71 3.48 19.80
CA TYR A 98 2.14 3.92 18.47
C TYR A 98 1.71 5.36 18.19
N ASP A 99 2.55 6.10 17.45
CA ASP A 99 2.21 7.45 17.02
C ASP A 99 1.13 7.45 15.93
N LEU A 100 0.55 8.63 15.66
CA LEU A 100 -0.52 8.77 14.67
C LEU A 100 -0.10 8.26 13.28
N PHE A 101 1.17 8.48 12.90
CA PHE A 101 1.70 8.03 11.61
C PHE A 101 1.65 6.51 11.50
N THR A 102 2.17 5.80 12.49
CA THR A 102 2.26 4.34 12.52
C THR A 102 0.87 3.71 12.59
N THR A 103 -0.01 4.24 13.46
CA THR A 103 -1.40 3.77 13.56
C THR A 103 -2.17 3.96 12.25
N ALA A 104 -2.06 5.13 11.61
CA ALA A 104 -2.73 5.39 10.34
C ALA A 104 -2.19 4.51 9.21
N LEU A 105 -0.86 4.30 9.19
CA LEU A 105 -0.20 3.45 8.21
C LEU A 105 -0.64 1.98 8.35
N TYR A 106 -0.62 1.47 9.56
CA TYR A 106 -1.07 0.12 9.89
C TYR A 106 -2.51 -0.11 9.45
N PHE A 107 -3.41 0.78 9.85
CA PHE A 107 -4.82 0.70 9.51
C PHE A 107 -5.07 0.70 8.00
N ARG A 108 -4.38 1.59 7.27
CA ARG A 108 -4.48 1.63 5.80
C ARG A 108 -4.04 0.32 5.17
N ILE A 109 -2.90 -0.23 5.60
CA ILE A 109 -2.37 -1.49 5.07
C ILE A 109 -3.34 -2.62 5.38
N LEU A 110 -3.78 -2.78 6.62
CA LEU A 110 -4.75 -3.82 6.98
C LEU A 110 -6.01 -3.83 6.11
N ARG A 111 -6.58 -2.65 5.86
CA ARG A 111 -7.74 -2.52 4.95
C ARG A 111 -7.43 -2.95 3.52
N GLN A 112 -6.22 -2.65 3.02
CA GLN A 112 -5.81 -3.05 1.67
C GLN A 112 -5.74 -4.58 1.53
N TYR A 113 -5.36 -5.29 2.59
CA TYR A 113 -5.29 -6.76 2.63
C TYR A 113 -6.58 -7.43 3.15
N GLY A 114 -7.67 -6.67 3.32
CA GLY A 114 -8.98 -7.23 3.66
C GLY A 114 -9.17 -7.58 5.14
N TYR A 115 -8.30 -7.13 6.04
CA TYR A 115 -8.53 -7.26 7.47
C TYR A 115 -9.63 -6.28 7.91
N ASN A 116 -10.70 -6.82 8.50
CA ASN A 116 -11.81 -6.04 9.05
C ASN A 116 -11.42 -5.44 10.41
N GLU A 117 -10.58 -4.42 10.41
CA GLU A 117 -10.40 -3.55 11.56
C GLU A 117 -11.67 -2.68 11.71
N THR A 118 -12.40 -2.87 12.80
CA THR A 118 -13.51 -1.99 13.15
C THR A 118 -12.95 -0.63 13.57
N ILE A 119 -13.46 0.44 12.95
CA ILE A 119 -13.08 1.86 13.13
C ILE A 119 -13.06 2.32 14.62
N CYS A 120 -13.71 1.57 15.51
CA CYS A 120 -14.05 1.94 16.88
C CYS A 120 -12.84 2.18 17.83
N HIS A 121 -11.62 1.76 17.49
CA HIS A 121 -10.45 2.02 18.33
C HIS A 121 -9.83 3.41 18.10
N SER A 122 -9.98 3.99 16.90
CA SER A 122 -9.44 5.32 16.56
C SER A 122 -10.13 6.46 17.31
N THR A 123 -11.32 6.22 17.87
CA THR A 123 -12.10 7.22 18.62
C THR A 123 -11.62 7.41 20.07
N LYS A 124 -10.81 6.48 20.61
CA LYS A 124 -10.30 6.60 22.00
C LYS A 124 -9.38 7.80 22.18
N HIS A 125 -8.65 8.20 21.13
CA HIS A 125 -7.77 9.38 21.17
C HIS A 125 -8.53 10.73 21.18
N LYS A 126 -9.86 10.72 21.05
CA LYS A 126 -10.69 11.95 20.98
C LYS A 126 -11.68 12.12 22.15
N LEU A 127 -11.66 11.25 23.17
CA LEU A 127 -12.66 11.29 24.25
C LEU A 127 -12.10 11.50 25.67
N LEU A 128 -10.92 12.10 25.82
CA LEU A 128 -10.44 12.62 27.12
C LEU A 128 -10.59 14.14 27.22
N VAL A 129 -11.76 14.67 26.85
CA VAL A 129 -12.20 15.97 27.36
C VAL A 129 -13.42 15.70 28.25
N PRO A 130 -13.26 15.62 29.58
CA PRO A 130 -14.38 15.37 30.47
C PRO A 130 -15.36 16.54 30.38
N TYR A 131 -16.58 16.25 29.91
CA TYR A 131 -17.69 17.20 29.94
C TYR A 131 -18.18 17.31 31.39
N ASN A 132 -17.50 18.12 32.20
CA ASN A 132 -17.98 18.51 33.52
C ASN A 132 -19.06 19.60 33.35
N ASN A 133 -20.31 19.18 33.18
CA ASN A 133 -21.45 20.05 33.43
C ASN A 133 -21.94 19.83 34.86
N THR A 134 -21.36 20.57 35.80
CA THR A 134 -21.97 20.90 37.09
C THR A 134 -22.38 22.36 37.04
N ALA A 135 -23.66 22.62 36.79
CA ALA A 135 -24.32 23.87 37.19
C ALA A 135 -25.82 23.56 37.41
N PRO A 136 -26.36 23.81 38.62
CA PRO A 136 -27.77 23.62 38.91
C PRO A 136 -28.58 24.78 38.32
N TYR A 137 -29.69 24.48 37.65
CA TYR A 137 -30.71 25.49 37.36
C TYR A 137 -31.43 25.83 38.67
N ILE A 138 -31.39 27.12 38.98
CA ILE A 138 -32.10 27.77 40.07
C ILE A 138 -33.46 28.20 39.49
N GLU A 139 -34.55 27.73 40.08
CA GLU A 139 -35.80 28.48 40.30
C GLU A 139 -36.36 28.06 41.67
#